data_AF-A0A9E0BKT6-F1
#
_entry.id   AF-A0A9E0BKT6-F1
#
_cell.length_a   1.000
_cell.length_b   1.000
_cell.length_c   1.000
_cell.angle_alpha   90.00
_cell.angle_beta   90.00
_cell.angle_gamma   90.00
#
_symmetry.space_group_name_H-M   'P 1'
#
loop_
_entity.id
_entity.type
_entity.pdbx_description
1 polymer ?
#
loop_
_entity_poly.entity_id
_entity_poly.type
_entity_poly.pdbx_seq_one_letter_code
_entity_poly.pdbx_strand_id
1 'polypeptide(L)'
;VGVVGSAKTIEDTRKFFDAAKGGFEGMSEEHPNLHPAFPGLTNQNPYRCRFEIEEGAALALSQARIEKITKEPNHQKAVELAVGEIMDQLRAMDESGDRPHVAIVALPVALIERVWNAKVDSKGSLEKDDSSGSDAPNFRGMLKAKAMGISFPIQIVWEDVVDARAKIPRKVKETSARKIQDPAGIAWNLLSTLYYKGSGRIPWRRMPREGE
;
A
#
# COMPACT_ATOMS: atom_id res chain seq x y z
N VAL A 1 -11.69 5.27 -4.78
CA VAL A 1 -10.32 4.98 -4.32
C VAL A 1 -9.37 5.55 -5.35
N GLY A 2 -8.38 6.35 -4.93
CA GLY A 2 -7.35 6.87 -5.83
C GLY A 2 -6.14 5.93 -5.89
N VAL A 3 -5.35 5.99 -6.95
CA VAL A 3 -4.10 5.23 -7.07
C VAL A 3 -2.99 6.10 -7.63
N VAL A 4 -1.84 6.09 -6.96
CA VAL A 4 -0.58 6.68 -7.43
C VAL A 4 0.46 5.57 -7.51
N GLY A 5 1.09 5.40 -8.66
CA GLY A 5 2.03 4.31 -8.90
C GLY A 5 2.68 4.39 -10.28
N SER A 6 3.40 3.36 -10.71
CA SER A 6 3.77 3.24 -12.13
C SER A 6 2.55 2.83 -12.95
N ALA A 7 2.62 2.96 -14.28
CA ALA A 7 1.55 2.46 -15.16
C ALA A 7 1.22 0.99 -14.86
N LYS A 8 2.26 0.15 -14.66
CA LYS A 8 2.10 -1.26 -14.28
C LYS A 8 1.38 -1.41 -12.93
N THR A 9 1.85 -0.75 -11.87
CA THR A 9 1.27 -0.96 -10.53
C THR A 9 -0.16 -0.42 -10.43
N ILE A 10 -0.52 0.61 -11.23
CA ILE A 10 -1.90 1.08 -11.37
C ILE A 10 -2.77 0.01 -12.02
N GLU A 11 -2.32 -0.56 -13.14
CA GLU A 11 -3.03 -1.62 -13.84
C GLU A 11 -3.22 -2.86 -12.95
N ASP A 12 -2.17 -3.28 -12.24
CA ASP A 12 -2.23 -4.42 -11.32
C ASP A 12 -3.17 -4.14 -10.15
N THR A 13 -3.20 -2.92 -9.62
CA THR A 13 -4.16 -2.53 -8.58
C THR A 13 -5.60 -2.61 -9.10
N ARG A 14 -5.86 -2.19 -10.35
CA ARG A 14 -7.18 -2.32 -10.99
C ARG A 14 -7.57 -3.79 -11.16
N LYS A 15 -6.66 -4.63 -11.66
CA LYS A 15 -6.87 -6.08 -11.78
C LYS A 15 -7.13 -6.75 -10.44
N PHE A 16 -6.40 -6.36 -9.40
CA PHE A 16 -6.61 -6.86 -8.05
C PHE A 16 -8.00 -6.51 -7.53
N PHE A 17 -8.48 -5.28 -7.72
CA PHE A 17 -9.83 -4.88 -7.33
C PHE A 17 -10.90 -5.62 -8.11
N ASP A 18 -10.67 -5.85 -9.40
CA ASP A 18 -11.59 -6.60 -10.24
C ASP A 18 -11.69 -8.07 -9.81
N ALA A 19 -10.55 -8.72 -9.57
CA ALA A 19 -10.50 -10.08 -9.01
C ALA A 19 -11.18 -10.16 -7.64
N ALA A 20 -10.95 -9.16 -6.78
CA ALA A 20 -11.58 -9.08 -5.46
C ALA A 20 -13.11 -8.95 -5.54
N LYS A 21 -13.71 -8.56 -6.68
CA LYS A 21 -15.18 -8.63 -6.83
C LYS A 21 -15.67 -10.07 -6.81
N GLY A 22 -14.92 -10.99 -7.42
CA GLY A 22 -15.24 -12.43 -7.50
C GLY A 22 -14.90 -13.22 -6.23
N GLY A 23 -14.04 -12.67 -5.36
CA GLY A 23 -13.61 -13.35 -4.15
C GLY A 23 -12.29 -14.11 -4.31
N PHE A 24 -11.80 -14.67 -3.21
CA PHE A 24 -10.60 -15.50 -3.16
C PHE A 24 -10.82 -16.68 -2.21
N GLU A 25 -10.39 -17.87 -2.62
CA GLU A 25 -10.47 -19.07 -1.77
C GLU A 25 -9.57 -18.97 -0.54
N GLY A 26 -10.01 -19.62 0.55
CA GLY A 26 -9.23 -19.76 1.78
C GLY A 26 -8.12 -20.80 1.66
N MET A 27 -7.18 -20.82 2.61
CA MET A 27 -5.98 -21.67 2.51
C MET A 27 -6.13 -23.10 3.04
N SER A 28 -7.17 -23.42 3.82
CA SER A 28 -7.29 -24.75 4.45
C SER A 28 -8.73 -25.13 4.77
N GLU A 29 -9.12 -26.33 4.35
CA GLU A 29 -10.35 -27.00 4.80
C GLU A 29 -10.24 -27.50 6.25
N GLU A 30 -9.02 -27.80 6.74
CA GLU A 30 -8.78 -28.31 8.09
C GLU A 30 -8.95 -27.22 9.16
N HIS A 31 -8.61 -25.97 8.83
CA HIS A 31 -8.72 -24.81 9.72
C HIS A 31 -9.42 -23.62 9.04
N PRO A 32 -10.72 -23.76 8.72
CA PRO A 32 -11.46 -22.79 7.90
C PRO A 32 -11.59 -21.41 8.58
N ASN A 33 -11.52 -21.37 9.91
CA ASN A 33 -11.60 -20.13 10.69
C ASN A 33 -10.28 -19.33 10.74
N LEU A 34 -9.13 -19.97 10.44
CA LEU A 34 -7.82 -19.32 10.52
C LEU A 34 -7.47 -18.58 9.23
N HIS A 35 -7.90 -19.11 8.09
CA HIS A 35 -7.68 -18.53 6.76
C HIS A 35 -9.01 -18.51 5.97
N PRO A 36 -9.99 -17.71 6.41
CA PRO A 36 -11.29 -17.68 5.76
C PRO A 36 -11.17 -17.14 4.33
N ALA A 37 -11.98 -17.71 3.44
CA ALA A 37 -12.14 -17.20 2.08
C ALA A 37 -12.56 -15.72 2.10
N PHE A 38 -12.18 -14.99 1.07
CA PHE A 38 -12.69 -13.64 0.81
C PHE A 38 -13.95 -13.76 -0.07
N PRO A 39 -15.14 -13.36 0.41
CA PRO A 39 -16.42 -13.67 -0.23
C PRO A 39 -16.71 -12.84 -1.49
N GLY A 40 -15.83 -11.89 -1.82
CA GLY A 40 -16.02 -10.97 -2.93
C GLY A 40 -16.70 -9.65 -2.52
N LEU A 41 -16.94 -8.79 -3.52
CA LEU A 41 -17.49 -7.43 -3.34
C LEU A 41 -18.82 -7.21 -4.08
N THR A 42 -19.41 -8.28 -4.61
CA THR A 42 -20.72 -8.24 -5.30
C THR A 42 -21.86 -8.45 -4.30
N ASN A 43 -22.68 -9.48 -4.47
CA ASN A 43 -23.87 -9.71 -3.64
C ASN A 43 -23.51 -10.07 -2.19
N GLN A 44 -22.32 -10.61 -1.94
CA GLN A 44 -21.82 -10.99 -0.61
C GLN A 44 -20.81 -9.97 -0.05
N ASN A 45 -20.93 -8.69 -0.42
CA ASN A 45 -20.00 -7.65 0.00
C ASN A 45 -20.09 -7.35 1.52
N PRO A 46 -19.05 -7.66 2.31
CA PRO A 46 -19.08 -7.49 3.76
C PRO A 46 -18.99 -6.00 4.18
N TYR A 47 -18.47 -5.13 3.31
CA TYR A 47 -18.24 -3.72 3.62
C TYR A 47 -19.44 -2.82 3.28
N ARG A 48 -20.41 -3.33 2.51
CA ARG A 48 -21.59 -2.58 2.03
C ARG A 48 -21.24 -1.25 1.35
N CYS A 49 -20.07 -1.19 0.71
CA CYS A 49 -19.58 -0.06 -0.06
C CYS A 49 -18.86 -0.55 -1.32
N ARG A 50 -18.66 0.36 -2.28
CA ARG A 50 -17.95 0.05 -3.53
C ARG A 50 -16.49 0.47 -3.45
N PHE A 51 -15.61 -0.39 -3.95
CA PHE A 51 -14.18 -0.11 -4.10
C PHE A 51 -13.90 0.15 -5.57
N GLU A 52 -14.21 1.37 -6.01
CA GLU A 52 -14.05 1.78 -7.41
C GLU A 52 -12.83 2.72 -7.55
N ILE A 53 -12.11 2.57 -8.65
CA ILE A 53 -11.02 3.48 -9.04
C ILE A 53 -11.48 4.18 -10.31
N GLU A 54 -11.86 5.44 -10.20
CA GLU A 54 -12.23 6.26 -11.34
C GLU A 54 -11.00 6.52 -12.24
N GLU A 55 -11.23 6.85 -13.51
CA GLU A 55 -10.13 7.10 -14.44
C GLU A 55 -9.29 8.31 -14.02
N GLY A 56 -9.94 9.41 -13.64
CA GLY A 56 -9.30 10.63 -13.13
C GLY A 56 -8.59 10.45 -11.78
N ALA A 57 -8.91 9.38 -11.03
CA ALA A 57 -8.34 9.08 -9.73
C ALA A 57 -7.11 8.15 -9.82
N ALA A 58 -6.52 7.94 -11.00
CA ALA A 58 -5.30 7.15 -11.17
C ALA A 58 -4.19 7.96 -11.85
N LEU A 59 -3.13 8.29 -11.10
CA LEU A 59 -2.05 9.15 -11.56
C LEU A 59 -0.71 8.41 -11.58
N ALA A 60 -0.11 8.34 -12.76
CA ALA A 60 1.09 7.57 -12.99
C ALA A 60 2.38 8.39 -12.77
N LEU A 61 3.33 7.80 -12.05
CA LEU A 61 4.73 8.20 -12.09
C LEU A 61 5.31 7.81 -13.45
N SER A 62 5.83 8.78 -14.19
CA SER A 62 6.44 8.51 -15.49
C SER A 62 7.71 7.67 -15.34
N GLN A 63 8.02 6.86 -16.35
CA GLN A 63 9.23 6.03 -16.36
C GLN A 63 10.50 6.88 -16.19
N ALA A 64 10.56 8.03 -16.86
CA ALA A 64 11.68 8.97 -16.73
C ALA A 64 11.89 9.46 -15.27
N ARG A 65 10.81 9.71 -14.53
CA ARG A 65 10.89 10.09 -13.10
C ARG A 65 11.36 8.94 -12.23
N ILE A 66 10.82 7.74 -12.46
CA ILE A 66 11.26 6.53 -11.74
C ILE A 66 12.75 6.29 -11.97
N GLU A 67 13.22 6.37 -13.22
CA GLU A 67 14.63 6.23 -13.57
C GLU A 67 15.52 7.31 -12.93
N LYS A 68 15.05 8.56 -12.90
CA LYS A 68 15.77 9.65 -12.24
C LYS A 68 15.98 9.35 -10.75
N ILE A 69 14.96 8.85 -10.07
CA ILE A 69 15.03 8.48 -8.65
C ILE A 69 15.97 7.29 -8.44
N THR A 70 15.89 6.25 -9.27
CA THR A 70 16.71 5.05 -9.11
C THR A 70 18.19 5.29 -9.41
N LYS A 71 18.50 6.19 -10.36
CA LYS A 71 19.87 6.58 -10.75
C LYS A 71 20.50 7.65 -9.85
N GLU A 72 19.74 8.30 -8.97
CA GLU A 72 20.31 9.29 -8.04
C GLU A 72 21.29 8.61 -7.07
N PRO A 73 22.56 9.05 -6.97
CA PRO A 73 23.55 8.43 -6.09
C PRO A 73 23.27 8.71 -4.60
N ASN A 74 22.78 9.90 -4.25
CA ASN A 74 22.56 10.25 -2.85
C ASN A 74 21.26 9.63 -2.32
N HIS A 75 21.35 8.80 -1.27
CA HIS A 75 20.22 8.09 -0.66
C HIS A 75 19.13 9.00 -0.12
N GLN A 76 19.50 10.03 0.64
CA GLN A 76 18.58 11.01 1.20
C GLN A 76 17.83 11.73 0.08
N LYS A 77 18.57 12.22 -0.91
CA LYS A 77 18.01 12.94 -2.06
C LYS A 77 17.09 12.05 -2.90
N ALA A 78 17.42 10.77 -3.09
CA ALA A 78 16.54 9.83 -3.78
C ALA A 78 15.22 9.60 -3.03
N VAL A 79 15.27 9.52 -1.69
CA VAL A 79 14.04 9.43 -0.87
C VAL A 79 13.22 10.70 -1.01
N GLU A 80 13.86 11.88 -0.94
CA GLU A 80 13.18 13.17 -1.09
C GLU A 80 12.55 13.34 -2.47
N LEU A 81 13.25 12.94 -3.53
CA LEU A 81 12.73 12.93 -4.90
C LEU A 81 11.54 11.97 -5.02
N ALA A 82 11.65 10.74 -4.49
CA ALA A 82 10.56 9.77 -4.53
C ALA A 82 9.30 10.28 -3.81
N VAL A 83 9.48 10.83 -2.61
CA VAL A 83 8.38 11.41 -1.84
C VAL A 83 7.81 12.63 -2.55
N GLY A 84 8.64 13.51 -3.10
CA GLY A 84 8.22 14.70 -3.85
C GLY A 84 7.34 14.31 -5.03
N GLU A 85 7.82 13.41 -5.88
CA GLU A 85 7.08 12.97 -7.07
C GLU A 85 5.73 12.32 -6.73
N ILE A 86 5.66 11.52 -5.67
CA ILE A 86 4.39 10.93 -5.20
C ILE A 86 3.47 12.02 -4.63
N MET A 87 4.01 12.95 -3.84
CA MET A 87 3.22 14.05 -3.28
C MET A 87 2.67 14.97 -4.36
N ASP A 88 3.39 15.21 -5.44
CA ASP A 88 2.91 16.02 -6.57
C ASP A 88 1.70 15.35 -7.23
N GLN A 89 1.73 14.03 -7.43
CA GLN A 89 0.55 13.30 -7.92
C GLN A 89 -0.61 13.36 -6.92
N LEU A 90 -0.34 13.16 -5.63
CA LEU A 90 -1.39 13.21 -4.61
C LEU A 90 -2.03 14.59 -4.49
N ARG A 91 -1.27 15.68 -4.63
CA ARG A 91 -1.81 17.05 -4.65
C ARG A 91 -2.65 17.30 -5.90
N ALA A 92 -2.16 16.89 -7.07
CA ALA A 92 -2.94 17.00 -8.30
C ALA A 92 -4.28 16.25 -8.20
N MET A 93 -4.30 15.11 -7.49
CA MET A 93 -5.52 14.36 -7.18
C MET A 93 -6.42 15.02 -6.13
N ASP A 94 -5.85 15.81 -5.21
CA ASP A 94 -6.61 16.55 -4.20
C ASP A 94 -7.26 17.82 -4.77
N GLU A 95 -6.59 18.43 -5.74
CA GLU A 95 -7.03 19.61 -6.47
C GLU A 95 -7.97 19.28 -7.64
N SER A 96 -8.07 17.99 -8.03
CA SER A 96 -9.00 17.55 -9.08
C SER A 96 -10.45 17.47 -8.57
N GLY A 97 -11.40 17.45 -9.52
CA GLY A 97 -12.83 17.27 -9.22
C GLY A 97 -13.19 15.85 -8.73
N ASP A 98 -12.35 14.87 -9.05
CA ASP A 98 -12.58 13.43 -8.78
C ASP A 98 -11.80 12.97 -7.53
N ARG A 99 -11.95 13.72 -6.45
CA ARG A 99 -11.22 13.48 -5.20
C ARG A 99 -11.60 12.12 -4.59
N PRO A 100 -10.64 11.25 -4.26
CA PRO A 100 -10.95 9.96 -3.66
C PRO A 100 -11.19 10.06 -2.16
N HIS A 101 -11.97 9.12 -1.63
CA HIS A 101 -12.09 8.90 -0.18
C HIS A 101 -10.80 8.40 0.49
N VAL A 102 -9.97 7.67 -0.26
CA VAL A 102 -8.68 7.13 0.17
C VAL A 102 -7.82 6.88 -1.07
N ALA A 103 -6.53 7.15 -1.00
CA ALA A 103 -5.59 6.88 -2.08
C ALA A 103 -4.60 5.75 -1.73
N ILE A 104 -4.32 4.90 -2.72
CA ILE A 104 -3.29 3.88 -2.67
C ILE A 104 -2.03 4.43 -3.30
N VAL A 105 -0.91 4.34 -2.60
CA VAL A 105 0.42 4.56 -3.17
C VAL A 105 1.03 3.19 -3.47
N ALA A 106 0.89 2.75 -4.72
CA ALA A 106 1.32 1.44 -5.20
C ALA A 106 2.77 1.52 -5.70
N LEU A 107 3.70 1.18 -4.79
CA LEU A 107 5.13 1.33 -5.04
C LEU A 107 5.65 0.25 -5.99
N PRO A 108 6.24 0.61 -7.14
CA PRO A 108 6.92 -0.35 -8.01
C PRO A 108 8.18 -0.90 -7.34
N VAL A 109 8.55 -2.14 -7.67
CA VAL A 109 9.74 -2.83 -7.10
C VAL A 109 10.99 -1.96 -7.15
N ALA A 110 11.22 -1.27 -8.28
CA ALA A 110 12.39 -0.42 -8.47
C ALA A 110 12.50 0.70 -7.42
N LEU A 111 11.37 1.33 -7.06
CA LEU A 111 11.36 2.34 -5.99
C LEU A 111 11.55 1.69 -4.62
N ILE A 112 10.89 0.56 -4.35
CA ILE A 112 11.04 -0.19 -3.09
C ILE A 112 12.51 -0.51 -2.82
N GLU A 113 13.22 -1.05 -3.81
CA GLU A 113 14.65 -1.34 -3.70
C GLU A 113 15.48 -0.08 -3.43
N ARG A 114 15.20 1.01 -4.14
CA ARG A 114 15.97 2.25 -4.02
C ARG A 114 15.82 2.89 -2.63
N VAL A 115 14.62 2.95 -2.08
CA VAL A 115 14.39 3.46 -0.71
C VAL A 115 14.80 2.47 0.37
N TRP A 116 14.81 1.16 0.09
CA TRP A 116 15.33 0.16 1.02
C TRP A 116 16.85 0.25 1.16
N ASN A 117 17.59 0.32 0.05
CA ASN A 117 19.05 0.44 0.09
C ASN A 117 19.47 1.69 0.89
N ALA A 118 18.78 2.82 0.67
CA ALA A 118 18.95 4.03 1.48
C ALA A 118 18.82 3.79 2.99
N LYS A 119 17.85 2.95 3.41
CA LYS A 119 17.66 2.62 4.82
C LYS A 119 18.82 1.78 5.39
N VAL A 120 19.32 0.81 4.61
CA VAL A 120 20.39 -0.09 5.05
C VAL A 120 21.72 0.65 5.14
N ASP A 121 22.04 1.51 4.16
CA ASP A 121 23.29 2.27 4.14
C ASP A 121 23.34 3.31 5.28
N SER A 122 22.21 3.92 5.64
CA SER A 122 22.12 4.77 6.84
C SER A 122 22.28 4.00 8.16
N LYS A 123 22.00 2.69 8.18
CA LYS A 123 22.19 1.82 9.36
C LYS A 123 23.62 1.26 9.51
N GLY A 124 24.58 1.74 8.70
CA GLY A 124 26.01 1.45 8.86
C GLY A 124 26.63 2.00 10.17
N SER A 125 25.92 2.85 10.93
CA SER A 125 26.24 3.15 12.32
C SER A 125 25.39 2.29 13.25
N LEU A 126 26.07 1.37 13.94
CA LEU A 126 25.62 0.48 15.01
C LEU A 126 24.28 0.89 15.68
N GLU A 127 23.27 0.03 15.58
CA GLU A 127 22.49 -0.56 16.69
C GLU A 127 21.38 -1.46 16.11
N LYS A 128 21.15 -2.62 16.76
CA LYS A 128 20.02 -3.52 16.49
C LYS A 128 18.77 -2.85 17.03
N ASP A 129 17.83 -2.52 16.15
CA ASP A 129 16.60 -1.87 16.57
C ASP A 129 15.39 -2.78 16.36
N ASP A 130 14.69 -2.93 17.48
CA ASP A 130 13.35 -3.43 17.63
C ASP A 130 12.35 -2.62 16.79
N SER A 131 11.14 -3.13 16.73
CA SER A 131 10.03 -2.46 16.07
C SER A 131 9.87 -1.03 16.61
N SER A 132 9.68 -0.08 15.68
CA SER A 132 9.34 1.34 15.92
C SER A 132 10.50 2.30 16.22
N GLY A 133 11.19 2.73 15.17
CA GLY A 133 11.75 4.08 15.07
C GLY A 133 13.28 4.19 15.19
N SER A 134 13.98 4.13 14.04
CA SER A 134 15.37 4.57 13.94
C SER A 134 15.61 5.38 12.66
N ASP A 135 16.40 6.44 12.84
CA ASP A 135 16.78 7.58 11.97
C ASP A 135 17.49 7.22 10.64
N ALA A 136 16.94 6.30 9.88
CA ALA A 136 17.14 6.28 8.43
C ALA A 136 16.06 7.16 7.78
N PRO A 137 16.27 7.77 6.60
CA PRO A 137 15.20 8.44 5.86
C PRO A 137 14.05 7.49 5.61
N ASN A 138 13.08 7.54 6.53
CA ASN A 138 11.96 6.62 6.54
C ASN A 138 11.03 7.13 5.47
N PHE A 139 11.21 6.67 4.23
CA PHE A 139 10.35 7.01 3.10
C PHE A 139 8.87 7.04 3.50
N ARG A 140 8.40 6.04 4.26
CA ARG A 140 7.04 5.96 4.77
C ARG A 140 6.71 7.06 5.78
N GLY A 141 7.62 7.35 6.71
CA GLY A 141 7.48 8.44 7.67
C GLY A 141 7.41 9.80 6.99
N MET A 142 8.36 10.08 6.11
CA MET A 142 8.42 11.33 5.34
C MET A 142 7.20 11.50 4.43
N LEU A 143 6.80 10.45 3.71
CA LEU A 143 5.60 10.49 2.87
C LEU A 143 4.35 10.73 3.69
N LYS A 144 4.16 10.02 4.81
CA LYS A 144 2.99 10.24 5.69
C LYS A 144 2.96 11.64 6.29
N ALA A 145 4.11 12.16 6.73
CA ALA A 145 4.20 13.50 7.29
C ALA A 145 3.83 14.56 6.24
N LYS A 146 4.39 14.48 5.03
CA LYS A 146 4.04 15.41 3.95
C LYS A 146 2.58 15.25 3.49
N ALA A 147 2.04 14.04 3.57
CA ALA A 147 0.65 13.76 3.20
C ALA A 147 -0.39 14.23 4.23
N MET A 148 0.01 14.68 5.43
CA MET A 148 -0.94 15.19 6.43
C MET A 148 -1.75 16.40 5.95
N GLY A 149 -1.24 17.15 4.96
CA GLY A 149 -1.93 18.31 4.40
C GLY A 149 -2.90 18.00 3.26
N ILE A 150 -3.03 16.72 2.85
CA ILE A 150 -3.98 16.29 1.81
C ILE A 150 -5.32 15.96 2.47
N SER A 151 -6.43 16.23 1.78
CA SER A 151 -7.77 16.07 2.34
C SER A 151 -8.27 14.61 2.48
N PHE A 152 -7.51 13.63 2.00
CA PHE A 152 -7.82 12.20 2.08
C PHE A 152 -6.64 11.36 2.61
N PRO A 153 -6.92 10.25 3.31
CA PRO A 153 -5.89 9.36 3.81
C PRO A 153 -5.20 8.56 2.70
N ILE A 154 -3.95 8.16 2.96
CA ILE A 154 -3.16 7.31 2.06
C ILE A 154 -2.88 5.91 2.63
N GLN A 155 -2.76 4.93 1.74
CA GLN A 155 -2.32 3.57 2.04
C GLN A 155 -1.18 3.19 1.10
N ILE A 156 0.01 2.93 1.66
CA ILE A 156 1.15 2.45 0.88
C ILE A 156 1.00 0.94 0.69
N VAL A 157 1.07 0.48 -0.54
CA VAL A 157 1.12 -0.94 -0.90
C VAL A 157 2.37 -1.21 -1.73
N TRP A 158 2.92 -2.41 -1.61
CA TRP A 158 4.01 -2.86 -2.45
C TRP A 158 3.44 -3.58 -3.66
N GLU A 159 4.17 -3.61 -4.76
CA GLU A 159 3.75 -4.29 -5.99
C GLU A 159 3.36 -5.76 -5.74
N ASP A 160 4.07 -6.47 -4.85
CA ASP A 160 3.77 -7.87 -4.52
C ASP A 160 2.50 -8.10 -3.71
N VAL A 161 1.83 -7.04 -3.27
CA VAL A 161 0.49 -7.11 -2.65
C VAL A 161 -0.60 -7.20 -3.71
N VAL A 162 -0.42 -6.53 -4.85
CA VAL A 162 -1.44 -6.46 -5.93
C VAL A 162 -1.11 -7.38 -7.11
N ASP A 163 0.16 -7.76 -7.27
CA ASP A 163 0.63 -8.71 -8.26
C ASP A 163 1.49 -9.80 -7.59
N ALA A 164 0.91 -10.99 -7.39
CA ALA A 164 1.60 -12.13 -6.80
C ALA A 164 2.83 -12.61 -7.61
N ARG A 165 2.94 -12.21 -8.89
CA ARG A 165 4.09 -12.54 -9.76
C ARG A 165 5.26 -11.59 -9.54
N ALA A 166 5.05 -10.45 -8.87
CA ALA A 166 6.10 -9.47 -8.61
C ALA A 166 7.18 -10.06 -7.69
N LYS A 167 8.43 -10.00 -8.16
CA LYS A 167 9.59 -10.54 -7.44
C LYS A 167 10.30 -9.42 -6.69
N ILE A 168 10.06 -9.34 -5.39
CA ILE A 168 10.85 -8.49 -4.50
C ILE A 168 12.16 -9.22 -4.12
N PRO A 169 13.34 -8.60 -4.26
CA PRO A 169 14.60 -9.25 -3.89
C PRO A 169 14.66 -9.71 -2.44
N ARG A 170 15.31 -10.86 -2.21
CA ARG A 170 15.43 -11.46 -0.87
C ARG A 170 16.08 -10.52 0.15
N LYS A 171 17.09 -9.74 -0.22
CA LYS A 171 17.73 -8.74 0.66
C LYS A 171 16.76 -7.68 1.22
N VAL A 172 15.67 -7.39 0.50
CA VAL A 172 14.59 -6.49 0.95
C VAL A 172 13.59 -7.27 1.81
N LYS A 173 13.37 -8.55 1.51
CA LYS A 173 12.44 -9.43 2.22
C LYS A 173 13.00 -10.00 3.52
N GLU A 174 14.27 -10.38 3.64
CA GLU A 174 14.86 -11.09 4.81
C GLU A 174 14.73 -10.32 6.13
N THR A 175 14.78 -8.99 6.11
CA THR A 175 14.57 -8.16 7.31
C THR A 175 13.09 -7.85 7.58
N SER A 176 12.19 -8.26 6.68
CA SER A 176 10.75 -8.18 6.87
C SER A 176 10.22 -9.60 7.08
N ALA A 177 9.57 -9.90 8.20
CA ALA A 177 8.94 -11.21 8.42
C ALA A 177 7.74 -11.49 7.47
N ARG A 178 7.75 -10.98 6.23
CA ARG A 178 6.73 -11.16 5.21
C ARG A 178 6.89 -12.52 4.54
N LYS A 179 6.34 -13.55 5.18
CA LYS A 179 5.78 -14.67 4.43
C LYS A 179 4.64 -14.09 3.57
N ILE A 180 4.64 -14.32 2.26
CA ILE A 180 3.57 -13.84 1.38
C ILE A 180 2.27 -14.46 1.90
N GLN A 181 1.34 -13.60 2.33
CA GLN A 181 0.00 -14.00 2.76
C GLN A 181 -0.78 -14.54 1.56
N ASP A 182 -1.74 -15.41 1.80
CA ASP A 182 -2.65 -15.89 0.77
C ASP A 182 -3.48 -14.74 0.17
N PRO A 183 -3.98 -14.88 -1.07
CA PRO A 183 -4.77 -13.84 -1.71
C PRO A 183 -6.00 -13.40 -0.90
N ALA A 184 -6.68 -14.32 -0.20
CA ALA A 184 -7.82 -13.97 0.64
C ALA A 184 -7.41 -13.14 1.86
N GLY A 185 -6.34 -13.51 2.55
CA GLY A 185 -5.74 -12.75 3.65
C GLY A 185 -5.28 -11.36 3.22
N ILE A 186 -4.64 -11.25 2.04
CA ILE A 186 -4.27 -9.96 1.46
C ILE A 186 -5.52 -9.11 1.22
N ALA A 187 -6.57 -9.68 0.61
CA ALA A 187 -7.82 -8.98 0.34
C ALA A 187 -8.51 -8.50 1.61
N TRP A 188 -8.64 -9.36 2.62
CA TRP A 188 -9.19 -8.99 3.93
C TRP A 188 -8.44 -7.82 4.56
N ASN A 189 -7.10 -7.91 4.63
CA ASN A 189 -6.27 -6.90 5.26
C ASN A 189 -6.29 -5.57 4.51
N LEU A 190 -6.15 -5.61 3.17
CA LEU A 190 -6.11 -4.41 2.36
C LEU A 190 -7.48 -3.72 2.33
N LEU A 191 -8.55 -4.45 2.01
CA LEU A 191 -9.89 -3.86 1.88
C LEU A 191 -10.44 -3.39 3.21
N SER A 192 -10.17 -4.07 4.33
CA SER A 192 -10.53 -3.57 5.67
C SER A 192 -9.82 -2.26 5.99
N THR A 193 -8.53 -2.16 5.65
CA THR A 193 -7.75 -0.92 5.86
C THR A 193 -8.30 0.22 5.01
N LEU A 194 -8.63 -0.06 3.75
CA LEU A 194 -9.21 0.93 2.84
C LEU A 194 -10.61 1.36 3.26
N TYR A 195 -11.45 0.41 3.71
CA TYR A 195 -12.77 0.71 4.25
C TYR A 195 -12.67 1.64 5.46
N TYR A 196 -11.84 1.27 6.44
CA TYR A 196 -11.66 2.07 7.66
C TYR A 196 -11.19 3.49 7.34
N LYS A 197 -10.16 3.62 6.49
CA LYS A 197 -9.60 4.92 6.11
C LYS A 197 -10.57 5.74 5.27
N GLY A 198 -11.15 5.14 4.24
CA GLY A 198 -11.97 5.86 3.26
C GLY A 198 -13.34 6.26 3.81
N SER A 199 -13.95 5.42 4.65
CA SER A 199 -15.27 5.70 5.21
C SER A 199 -15.24 6.36 6.59
N GLY A 200 -14.10 6.28 7.30
CA GLY A 200 -14.02 6.64 8.72
C GLY A 200 -14.78 5.69 9.66
N ARG A 201 -15.35 4.59 9.15
CA ARG A 201 -16.16 3.64 9.92
C ARG A 201 -15.31 2.49 10.44
N ILE A 202 -15.63 2.03 11.64
CA ILE A 202 -14.96 0.88 12.26
C ILE A 202 -15.60 -0.41 11.71
N PRO A 203 -14.82 -1.34 11.12
CA PRO A 203 -15.38 -2.52 10.44
C PRO A 203 -15.95 -3.56 11.41
N TRP A 204 -15.39 -3.69 12.62
CA TRP A 204 -15.94 -4.50 13.71
C TRP A 204 -15.47 -3.96 15.06
N ARG A 205 -16.22 -4.27 16.12
CA ARG A 205 -15.82 -4.02 17.51
C ARG A 205 -16.03 -5.29 18.31
N ARG A 206 -15.21 -5.48 19.35
CA ARG A 206 -15.46 -6.53 20.34
C ARG A 206 -16.81 -6.25 21.00
N MET A 207 -17.64 -7.27 21.18
CA MET A 207 -18.84 -7.12 22.01
C MET A 207 -18.43 -6.75 23.44
N PRO A 208 -19.13 -5.82 24.10
CA PRO A 208 -18.94 -5.56 25.52
C PRO A 208 -19.07 -6.86 26.29
N ARG A 209 -18.21 -7.06 27.30
CA ARG A 209 -18.44 -8.14 28.26
C ARG A 209 -19.54 -7.70 29.22
N GLU A 210 -20.39 -8.62 29.67
CA GLU A 210 -21.36 -8.31 30.73
C GLU A 210 -20.64 -7.71 31.94
N GLY A 211 -21.00 -6.49 32.32
CA GLY A 211 -20.43 -5.78 33.48
C GLY A 211 -19.30 -4.78 33.21
N GLU A 212 -18.92 -4.54 31.94
CA GLU A 212 -18.10 -3.37 31.53
C GLU A 212 -18.95 -2.13 31.23
#